data_AF-A0A351AFP0-F1
#
_entry.id   AF-A0A351AFP0-F1
#
_cell.length_a   1.000
_cell.length_b   1.000
_cell.length_c   1.000
_cell.angle_alpha   90.00
_cell.angle_beta   90.00
_cell.angle_gamma   90.00
#
_symmetry.space_group_name_H-M   'P 1'
#
loop_
_entity.id
_entity.type
_entity.pdbx_description
1 polymer ?
#
loop_
_entity_poly.entity_id
_entity_poly.type
_entity_poly.pdbx_seq_one_letter_code
_entity_poly.pdbx_strand_id
1 'polypeptide(L)'
;VDEVVYLTYDPKMSKFRIWAFASWGGPARTEAGDYKDDKLVTVSDPWEVMGMTMVSRSTLAKAEGDKMEFILEFKEGDNWKKDGGGLLTRTR
;
A
#
# COMPACT_ATOMS: atom_id res chain seq x y z
N VAL A 1 -1.15 11.47 10.60
CA VAL A 1 -0.35 11.41 9.37
C VAL A 1 -1.36 11.29 8.28
N ASP A 2 -1.44 12.33 7.44
CA ASP A 2 -2.55 12.47 6.53
C ASP A 2 -2.04 12.12 5.13
N GLU A 3 -2.65 11.10 4.53
CA GLU A 3 -2.36 10.63 3.20
C GLU A 3 -3.67 10.60 2.42
N VAL A 4 -3.66 11.12 1.20
CA VAL A 4 -4.77 10.99 0.26
C VAL A 4 -4.37 9.96 -0.78
N VAL A 5 -5.22 8.95 -0.98
CA VAL A 5 -4.95 7.84 -1.88
C VAL A 5 -5.99 7.78 -2.98
N TYR A 6 -5.53 7.75 -4.23
CA TYR A 6 -6.34 7.45 -5.40
C TYR A 6 -6.02 6.03 -5.87
N LEU A 7 -7.06 5.20 -5.98
CA LEU A 7 -6.96 3.80 -6.41
C LEU A 7 -7.80 3.61 -7.68
N THR A 8 -7.21 2.99 -8.70
CA THR A 8 -7.93 2.55 -9.91
C THR A 8 -7.55 1.13 -10.28
N TYR A 9 -8.43 0.43 -10.98
CA TYR A 9 -8.12 -0.86 -11.60
C TYR A 9 -7.87 -0.67 -13.10
N ASP A 10 -6.75 -1.20 -13.60
CA ASP A 10 -6.41 -1.26 -15.02
C ASP A 10 -6.74 -2.66 -15.55
N PRO A 11 -7.84 -2.83 -16.31
CA PRO A 11 -8.29 -4.14 -16.76
C PRO A 11 -7.39 -4.75 -17.83
N LYS A 12 -6.54 -3.96 -18.51
CA LYS A 12 -5.62 -4.49 -19.53
C LYS A 12 -4.41 -5.16 -18.91
N MET A 13 -3.93 -4.58 -17.80
CA MET A 13 -2.81 -5.12 -17.04
C MET A 13 -3.26 -6.08 -15.94
N SER A 14 -4.57 -6.12 -15.64
CA SER A 14 -5.15 -6.83 -14.50
C SER A 14 -4.52 -6.38 -13.17
N LYS A 15 -4.17 -5.09 -13.06
CA LYS A 15 -3.50 -4.52 -11.89
C LYS A 15 -4.24 -3.33 -11.33
N PHE A 16 -4.14 -3.14 -10.02
CA PHE A 16 -4.47 -1.87 -9.39
C PHE A 16 -3.32 -0.89 -9.60
N ARG A 17 -3.65 0.37 -9.83
CA ARG A 17 -2.72 1.50 -9.81
C ARG A 17 -3.11 2.45 -8.70
N ILE A 18 -2.11 2.91 -7.96
CA ILE A 18 -2.30 3.74 -6.78
C ILE A 18 -1.42 4.98 -6.91
N TRP A 19 -1.99 6.12 -6.53
CA TRP A 19 -1.24 7.34 -6.26
C TRP A 19 -1.55 7.79 -4.85
N ALA A 20 -0.51 7.80 -4.00
CA ALA A 20 -0.60 8.20 -2.62
C ALA A 20 0.14 9.52 -2.41
N PHE A 21 -0.57 10.50 -1.86
CA PHE A 21 -0.07 11.85 -1.59
C PHE A 21 0.03 12.03 -0.08
N ALA A 22 1.25 11.93 0.44
CA ALA A 22 1.53 12.12 1.85
C ALA A 22 1.97 13.57 2.13
N SER A 23 1.49 14.16 3.21
CA SER A 23 1.82 15.55 3.58
C SER A 23 3.31 15.82 3.84
N TRP A 24 4.11 14.77 3.97
CA TRP A 24 5.54 14.78 4.30
C TRP A 24 6.42 14.28 3.14
N GLY A 25 5.82 13.93 2.01
CA GLY A 25 6.51 13.55 0.78
C GLY A 25 6.52 14.70 -0.23
N GLY A 26 7.45 14.64 -1.18
CA GLY A 26 7.46 15.55 -2.33
C GLY A 26 6.44 15.10 -3.39
N PRO A 27 6.87 14.34 -4.41
CA PRO A 27 5.98 13.77 -5.40
C PRO A 27 5.10 12.65 -4.83
N ALA A 28 4.01 12.34 -5.52
CA ALA A 28 3.15 11.21 -5.17
C ALA A 28 3.92 9.88 -5.22
N ARG A 29 3.68 9.02 -4.23
CA ARG A 29 4.10 7.63 -4.29
C ARG A 29 3.19 6.88 -5.25
N THR A 30 3.77 6.31 -6.30
CA THR A 30 3.06 5.44 -7.24
C THR A 30 3.19 3.99 -6.80
N GLU A 31 2.10 3.23 -6.90
CA GLU A 31 2.11 1.80 -6.61
C GLU A 31 1.35 1.00 -7.65
N ALA A 32 1.81 -0.23 -7.86
CA ALA A 32 1.09 -1.24 -8.63
C ALA A 32 0.70 -2.39 -7.70
N GLY A 33 -0.54 -2.86 -7.82
CA GLY A 33 -1.07 -3.92 -6.98
C GLY A 33 -1.67 -5.08 -7.77
N ASP A 34 -1.45 -6.28 -7.25
CA ASP A 34 -2.07 -7.50 -7.73
C ASP A 34 -3.11 -7.95 -6.69
N TYR A 35 -4.31 -8.33 -7.15
CA TYR A 35 -5.34 -8.93 -6.30
C TYR A 35 -5.39 -10.43 -6.54
N LYS A 36 -4.99 -11.21 -5.55
CA LYS A 36 -4.93 -12.67 -5.62
C LYS A 36 -5.17 -13.27 -4.24
N ASP A 37 -5.83 -14.43 -4.20
CA ASP A 37 -6.05 -15.20 -2.97
C ASP A 37 -6.71 -14.36 -1.85
N ASP A 38 -7.70 -13.55 -2.24
CA ASP A 38 -8.43 -12.59 -1.38
C ASP A 38 -7.55 -11.54 -0.68
N LYS A 39 -6.42 -11.19 -1.31
CA LYS A 39 -5.49 -10.16 -0.86
C LYS A 39 -5.15 -9.21 -1.99
N LEU A 40 -5.22 -7.91 -1.72
CA LEU A 40 -4.58 -6.89 -2.54
C LEU A 40 -3.19 -6.65 -1.98
N VAL A 41 -2.15 -6.95 -2.77
CA VAL A 41 -0.77 -6.63 -2.44
C VAL A 41 -0.28 -5.57 -3.39
N THR A 42 0.15 -4.42 -2.87
CA THR A 42 0.67 -3.30 -3.66
C THR A 42 2.12 -3.07 -3.34
N VAL A 43 2.92 -2.75 -4.35
CA VAL A 43 4.33 -2.39 -4.21
C VAL A 43 4.54 -1.04 -4.87
N SER A 44 5.18 -0.12 -4.15
CA SER A 44 5.50 1.19 -4.68
C SER A 44 6.71 1.16 -5.60
N ASP A 45 6.77 2.11 -6.53
CA ASP A 45 8.04 2.50 -7.14
C ASP A 45 8.94 3.13 -6.05
N PRO A 46 10.28 3.10 -6.21
CA PRO A 46 11.18 3.81 -5.30
C PRO A 46 10.81 5.29 -5.19
N TRP A 47 10.75 5.79 -3.95
CA TRP A 47 10.33 7.16 -3.66
C TRP A 47 11.13 7.75 -2.50
N GLU A 48 11.25 9.07 -2.48
CA GLU A 48 12.03 9.80 -1.48
C GLU A 48 11.17 10.26 -0.30
N VAL A 49 11.60 9.92 0.91
CA VAL A 49 11.01 10.38 2.16
C VAL A 49 12.12 10.75 3.12
N MET A 50 12.07 11.98 3.66
CA MET A 50 13.03 12.45 4.66
C MET A 50 14.51 12.24 4.25
N GLY A 51 14.81 12.33 2.94
CA GLY A 51 16.16 12.14 2.40
C GLY A 51 16.61 10.70 2.23
N MET A 52 15.69 9.73 2.31
CA MET A 52 15.95 8.31 2.06
C MET A 52 15.07 7.81 0.92
N THR A 53 15.68 7.06 0.00
CA THR A 53 14.95 6.28 -1.00
C THR A 53 14.35 5.05 -0.34
N MET A 54 13.03 4.88 -0.45
CA MET A 54 12.30 3.77 0.14
C MET A 54 11.46 3.05 -0.91
N VAL A 55 11.18 1.78 -0.66
CA VAL A 55 10.17 0.99 -1.36
C VAL A 55 9.26 0.40 -0.30
N SER A 56 7.96 0.58 -0.48
CA SER A 56 6.93 0.05 0.41
C SER A 56 6.14 -1.07 -0.26
N ARG A 57 5.64 -1.98 0.58
CA ARG A 57 4.62 -2.95 0.22
C ARG A 57 3.46 -2.81 1.17
N SER A 58 2.26 -2.76 0.64
CA SER A 58 1.04 -2.80 1.43
C SER A 58 0.25 -4.07 1.12
N THR A 59 -0.34 -4.68 2.13
CA THR A 59 -1.24 -5.82 1.99
C THR A 59 -2.57 -5.48 2.63
N LEU A 60 -3.65 -5.54 1.86
CA LEU A 60 -5.01 -5.54 2.35
C LEU A 60 -5.58 -6.95 2.18
N ALA A 61 -5.93 -7.58 3.29
CA ALA A 61 -6.47 -8.92 3.32
C ALA A 61 -7.83 -8.93 4.00
N LYS A 62 -8.76 -9.76 3.51
CA LYS A 62 -10.01 -10.01 4.21
C LYS A 62 -9.72 -10.70 5.54
N ALA A 63 -10.26 -10.16 6.63
CA ALA A 63 -10.27 -10.82 7.94
C ALA A 63 -11.69 -11.34 8.26
N GLU A 64 -11.90 -11.86 9.46
CA GLU A 64 -13.20 -12.40 9.85
C GLU A 64 -14.28 -11.31 9.97
N GLY A 65 -15.50 -11.62 9.51
CA GLY A 65 -16.66 -10.73 9.60
C GLY A 65 -16.51 -9.47 8.72
N ASP A 66 -16.73 -8.30 9.34
CA ASP A 66 -16.66 -6.99 8.69
C ASP A 66 -15.27 -6.32 8.83
N LYS A 67 -14.23 -7.14 9.02
CA LYS A 67 -12.85 -6.67 9.24
C LYS A 67 -11.97 -6.91 8.02
N MET A 68 -11.04 -6.00 7.79
CA MET A 68 -9.91 -6.18 6.88
C MET A 68 -8.61 -5.97 7.65
N GLU A 69 -7.61 -6.79 7.36
CA GLU A 69 -6.25 -6.58 7.85
C GLU A 69 -5.47 -5.73 6.86
N PHE A 70 -4.79 -4.72 7.38
CA PHE A 70 -3.82 -3.91 6.67
C PHE A 70 -2.43 -4.18 7.24
N ILE A 71 -1.45 -4.37 6.36
CA ILE A 71 -0.03 -4.50 6.71
C ILE A 71 0.75 -3.55 5.82
N LEU A 72 1.64 -2.75 6.43
CA LEU A 72 2.61 -1.91 5.75
C LEU A 72 4.02 -2.42 6.05
N GLU A 73 4.79 -2.63 5.00
CA GLU A 73 6.18 -3.06 5.06
C GLU A 73 7.08 -2.12 4.23
N PHE A 74 8.32 -1.95 4.66
CA PHE A 74 9.37 -1.30 3.89
C PHE A 74 10.46 -2.30 3.52
N LYS A 75 11.07 -2.09 2.36
CA LYS A 75 12.17 -2.92 1.87
C LYS A 75 13.48 -2.48 2.54
N GLU A 76 14.15 -3.40 3.23
CA GLU A 76 15.49 -3.23 3.81
C GLU A 76 16.42 -4.30 3.19
N GLY A 77 17.25 -3.89 2.21
CA GLY A 77 18.05 -4.82 1.41
C GLY A 77 17.16 -5.77 0.60
N ASP A 78 17.31 -7.07 0.80
CA ASP A 78 16.49 -8.11 0.15
C ASP A 78 15.25 -8.52 0.98
N ASN A 79 15.06 -7.92 2.15
CA ASN A 79 14.01 -8.29 3.09
C ASN A 79 12.90 -7.23 3.14
N TRP A 80 11.70 -7.69 3.51
CA TRP A 80 10.58 -6.82 3.86
C TRP A 80 10.44 -6.78 5.37
N LYS A 81 10.36 -5.58 5.93
CA LYS A 81 10.18 -5.36 7.36
C LYS A 81 8.86 -4.66 7.61
N LYS A 82 8.06 -5.25 8.49
CA LYS A 82 6.79 -4.66 8.93
C LYS A 82 7.05 -3.38 9.70
N ASP A 83 6.44 -2.30 9.25
CA ASP A 83 6.49 -0.99 9.88
C ASP A 83 5.17 -0.68 10.60
N GLY A 84 4.04 -1.04 9.97
CA GLY A 84 2.73 -0.74 10.48
C GLY A 84 1.67 -1.74 10.05
N GLY A 85 0.46 -1.54 10.55
CA GLY A 85 -0.69 -2.35 10.20
C GLY A 85 -1.77 -2.33 11.28
N GLY A 86 -2.92 -2.88 10.95
CA GLY A 86 -4.05 -2.96 11.87
C GLY A 86 -5.27 -3.60 11.24
N LEU A 87 -6.32 -3.75 12.05
CA LEU A 87 -7.62 -4.21 11.59
C LEU A 87 -8.50 -2.99 11.32
N LEU A 88 -8.93 -2.85 10.08
CA LEU A 88 -9.94 -1.90 9.65
C LEU A 88 -11.31 -2.56 9.81
N THR A 89 -12.22 -1.94 10.53
CA THR A 89 -13.61 -2.43 10.67
C THR A 89 -14.52 -1.54 9.87
N ARG A 90 -15.37 -2.12 9.02
CA ARG A 90 -16.38 -1.36 8.28
C ARG A 90 -17.38 -0.76 9.27
N THR A 91 -17.47 0.56 9.31
CA THR A 91 -18.56 1.26 10.01
C THR A 91 -19.77 1.40 9.09
N ARG A 92 -20.98 1.33 9.66
CA ARG A 92 -22.25 1.47 8.94
C ARG A 92 -22.70 2.91 8.92
#